data_AF-A0A7X5UMY3-F1
#
_entry.id   AF-A0A7X5UMY3-F1
#
_cell.length_a   1.000
_cell.length_b   1.000
_cell.length_c   1.000
_cell.angle_alpha   90.00
_cell.angle_beta   90.00
_cell.angle_gamma   90.00
#
_symmetry.space_group_name_H-M   'P 1'
#
loop_
_entity.id
_entity.type
_entity.pdbx_description
1 polymer ?
#
loop_
_entity_poly.entity_id
_entity_poly.type
_entity_poly.pdbx_seq_one_letter_code
_entity_poly.pdbx_strand_id
1 'polypeptide(L)'
;MDYGALIIIVGSLFGMTILVLSFVERTVRRLARQTLRIETKLDAMLDSLGIAAPRPELARVNSLILEGKRIQAIKEYRKHTGATLAEAKQAIEDLERRGHSR
;
A
#
# COMPACT_ATOMS: atom_id res chain seq x y z
N MET A 1 23.31 -18.70 46.46
CA MET A 1 22.79 -17.82 45.39
C MET A 1 21.39 -18.30 45.07
N ASP A 2 20.38 -17.48 45.37
CA ASP A 2 18.97 -17.86 45.23
C ASP A 2 18.54 -17.85 43.76
N TYR A 3 18.75 -18.98 43.08
CA TYR A 3 18.37 -19.19 41.69
C TYR A 3 16.86 -19.00 41.45
N GLY A 4 16.02 -19.17 42.48
CA GLY A 4 14.58 -18.91 42.42
C GLY A 4 14.25 -17.43 42.18
N ALA A 5 15.00 -16.50 42.80
CA ALA A 5 14.81 -15.07 42.59
C ALA A 5 15.21 -14.64 41.17
N LEU A 6 16.27 -15.24 40.62
CA LEU A 6 16.73 -14.96 39.26
C LEU A 6 15.73 -15.41 38.19
N ILE A 7 15.08 -16.57 38.35
CA ILE A 7 14.07 -17.05 37.40
C ILE A 7 12.85 -16.14 37.37
N ILE A 8 12.42 -15.62 38.53
CA ILE A 8 11.29 -14.68 38.62
C ILE A 8 11.63 -13.36 37.91
N ILE A 9 12.84 -12.83 38.12
CA ILE A 9 13.29 -11.59 37.48
C ILE A 9 13.34 -11.76 35.96
N VAL A 10 13.97 -12.83 35.46
CA VAL A 10 14.07 -13.09 34.01
C VAL A 10 12.68 -13.32 33.38
N GLY A 11 11.80 -14.07 34.05
CA GLY A 11 10.43 -14.29 33.58
C GLY A 11 9.61 -13.00 33.52
N SER A 12 9.77 -12.12 34.51
CA SER A 12 9.09 -10.82 34.53
C SER A 12 9.58 -9.89 33.42
N LEU A 13 10.88 -9.90 33.13
CA LEU A 13 11.49 -9.17 32.01
C LEU A 13 10.99 -9.70 30.66
N PHE A 14 10.91 -11.01 30.50
CA PHE A 14 10.43 -11.63 29.27
C PHE A 14 8.94 -11.34 29.03
N GLY A 15 8.11 -11.48 30.07
CA GLY A 15 6.70 -11.13 30.03
C GLY A 15 6.45 -9.65 29.74
N MET A 16 7.23 -8.77 30.37
CA MET A 16 7.19 -7.31 30.11
C MET A 16 7.57 -7.00 28.66
N THR A 17 8.60 -7.67 28.12
CA THR A 17 9.04 -7.50 26.73
C THR A 17 7.94 -7.92 25.75
N ILE A 18 7.29 -9.06 25.98
CA ILE A 18 6.18 -9.56 25.15
C ILE A 18 4.96 -8.63 25.24
N LEU A 19 4.66 -8.09 26.43
CA LEU A 19 3.58 -7.13 26.65
C LEU A 19 3.81 -5.82 25.87
N VAL A 20 5.03 -5.28 25.93
CA VAL A 20 5.41 -4.07 25.19
C VAL A 20 5.31 -4.31 23.68
N LEU A 21 5.82 -5.44 23.17
CA LEU A 21 5.71 -5.79 21.75
C LEU A 21 4.25 -5.91 21.28
N SER A 22 3.40 -6.55 22.08
CA SER A 22 1.96 -6.70 21.78
C SER A 22 1.20 -5.36 21.80
N PHE A 23 1.61 -4.42 22.66
CA PHE A 23 1.03 -3.09 22.75
C PHE A 23 1.42 -2.20 21.55
N VAL A 24 2.66 -2.35 21.09
CA VAL A 24 3.17 -1.65 19.90
C VAL A 24 2.40 -2.09 18.66
N GLU A 25 2.14 -3.38 18.47
CA GLU A 25 1.34 -3.86 17.34
C GLU A 25 -0.12 -3.35 17.33
N ARG A 26 -0.73 -3.14 18.51
CA ARG A 26 -2.09 -2.57 18.61
C ARG A 26 -2.13 -1.08 18.28
N THR A 27 -1.03 -0.36 18.46
CA THR A 27 -0.93 1.08 18.17
C THR A 27 -0.54 1.32 16.71
N VAL A 28 0.36 0.51 16.15
CA VAL A 28 0.87 0.68 14.77
C VAL A 28 -0.22 0.44 13.71
N ARG A 29 -1.21 -0.44 13.98
CA ARG A 29 -2.35 -0.67 13.06
C ARG A 29 -3.35 0.49 12.96
N ARG A 30 -3.20 1.55 13.77
CA ARG A 30 -3.93 2.83 13.60
C ARG A 30 -3.13 3.90 12.87
N LEU A 31 -1.80 3.80 12.80
CA LEU A 31 -0.98 4.71 11.98
C LEU A 31 -0.96 4.33 10.50
N ALA A 32 -1.14 3.04 10.17
CA ALA A 32 -1.24 2.56 8.79
C ALA A 32 -2.56 2.92 8.08
N ARG A 33 -3.44 3.74 8.68
CA ARG A 33 -4.67 4.26 8.04
C ARG A 33 -4.65 5.78 7.85
N GLN A 34 -3.54 6.45 8.16
CA GLN A 34 -3.39 7.89 7.93
C GLN A 34 -2.51 8.25 6.73
N THR A 35 -2.07 7.26 5.94
CA THR A 35 -1.56 7.49 4.58
C THR A 35 -2.64 7.40 3.51
N LEU A 36 -3.92 7.22 3.88
CA LEU A 36 -5.06 7.28 2.95
C LEU A 36 -5.84 8.61 3.03
N ARG A 37 -5.40 9.57 3.85
CA ARG A 37 -6.10 10.87 4.03
C ARG A 37 -5.37 12.07 3.44
N ILE A 38 -4.12 11.89 3.00
CA ILE A 38 -3.41 12.89 2.21
C ILE A 38 -3.90 12.85 0.75
N GLU A 39 -4.19 11.66 0.22
CA GLU A 39 -4.79 11.52 -1.11
C GLU A 39 -6.17 12.18 -1.19
N THR A 40 -7.07 11.96 -0.22
CA THR A 40 -8.42 12.55 -0.27
C THR A 40 -8.42 14.08 -0.18
N LYS A 41 -7.42 14.69 0.46
CA LYS A 41 -7.31 16.16 0.53
C LYS A 41 -6.63 16.74 -0.72
N LEU A 42 -5.72 15.99 -1.36
CA LEU A 42 -5.14 16.40 -2.63
C LEU A 42 -6.14 16.21 -3.77
N ASP A 43 -6.92 15.12 -3.78
CA ASP A 43 -7.98 14.90 -4.76
C ASP A 43 -9.06 16.00 -4.67
N ALA A 44 -9.43 16.44 -3.47
CA ALA A 44 -10.35 17.56 -3.30
C ALA A 44 -9.76 18.91 -3.78
N MET A 45 -8.43 19.10 -3.67
CA MET A 45 -7.76 20.28 -4.23
C MET A 45 -7.58 20.18 -5.75
N LEU A 46 -7.31 18.98 -6.29
CA LEU A 46 -7.19 18.69 -7.72
C LEU A 46 -8.53 18.83 -8.45
N ASP A 47 -9.63 18.40 -7.81
CA ASP A 47 -10.99 18.53 -8.32
C ASP A 47 -11.42 20.01 -8.34
N SER A 48 -11.00 20.82 -7.35
CA SER A 48 -11.24 22.27 -7.34
C SER A 48 -10.39 23.06 -8.34
N LEU A 49 -9.29 22.47 -8.87
CA LEU A 49 -8.42 23.12 -9.85
C LEU A 49 -8.63 22.63 -11.30
N GLY A 50 -9.47 21.63 -11.55
CA GLY A 50 -9.78 21.16 -12.91
C GLY A 50 -8.58 20.59 -13.68
N ILE A 51 -7.53 20.18 -12.99
CA ILE A 51 -6.35 19.55 -13.59
C ILE A 51 -6.30 18.11 -13.09
N ALA A 52 -7.07 17.24 -13.76
CA ALA A 52 -6.76 15.82 -13.81
C ALA A 52 -5.39 15.70 -14.49
N ALA A 53 -4.31 15.89 -13.72
CA ALA A 53 -2.96 15.82 -14.24
C ALA A 53 -2.81 14.48 -14.95
N PRO A 54 -2.66 14.45 -16.28
CA PRO A 54 -2.39 13.21 -17.00
C PRO A 54 -1.04 12.75 -16.45
N ARG A 55 -1.04 11.78 -15.52
CA ARG A 55 0.21 11.24 -14.99
C ARG A 55 0.94 10.63 -16.20
N PRO A 56 2.03 11.24 -16.69
CA PRO A 56 2.67 10.82 -17.94
C PRO A 56 3.22 9.39 -17.84
N GLU A 57 3.43 8.92 -16.62
CA GLU A 57 3.90 7.58 -16.27
C GLU A 57 2.88 6.48 -16.65
N LEU A 58 1.58 6.80 -16.71
CA LEU A 58 0.53 5.86 -17.14
C LEU A 58 0.39 5.77 -18.66
N ALA A 59 1.00 6.67 -19.44
CA ALA A 59 0.97 6.60 -20.90
C ALA A 59 1.63 5.31 -21.43
N ARG A 60 2.73 4.88 -20.78
CA ARG A 60 3.38 3.59 -21.08
C ARG A 60 2.51 2.39 -20.70
N VAL A 61 1.73 2.49 -19.61
CA VAL A 61 0.81 1.42 -19.22
C VAL A 61 -0.26 1.25 -20.29
N ASN A 62 -0.82 2.36 -20.80
CA ASN A 62 -1.82 2.32 -21.86
C ASN A 62 -1.27 1.76 -23.18
N SER A 63 -0.03 2.10 -23.58
CA SER A 63 0.58 1.51 -24.78
C SER A 63 0.80 0.01 -24.62
N LEU A 64 1.28 -0.44 -23.46
CA LEU A 64 1.46 -1.86 -23.16
C LEU A 64 0.13 -2.63 -23.15
N ILE A 65 -0.97 -2.01 -22.71
CA ILE A 65 -2.32 -2.58 -22.79
C ILE A 65 -2.75 -2.73 -24.26
N LEU A 66 -2.58 -1.68 -25.07
CA LEU A 66 -2.94 -1.71 -26.50
C LEU A 66 -2.12 -2.73 -27.30
N GLU A 67 -0.86 -2.93 -26.93
CA GLU A 67 0.03 -3.94 -27.50
C GLU A 67 -0.27 -5.37 -27.01
N GLY A 68 -1.27 -5.57 -26.14
CA GLY A 68 -1.61 -6.88 -25.57
C GLY A 68 -0.59 -7.41 -24.55
N LYS A 69 0.35 -6.57 -24.10
CA LYS A 69 1.45 -6.93 -23.18
C LYS A 69 1.02 -6.78 -21.71
N ARG A 70 -0.06 -7.46 -21.31
CA ARG A 70 -0.69 -7.35 -19.98
C ARG A 70 0.29 -7.52 -18.81
N ILE A 71 1.18 -8.51 -18.85
CA ILE A 71 2.16 -8.75 -17.76
C ILE A 71 3.12 -7.57 -17.59
N GLN A 72 3.54 -6.97 -18.70
CA GLN A 72 4.44 -5.81 -18.68
C GLN A 72 3.69 -4.57 -18.18
N ALA A 73 2.43 -4.39 -18.58
CA ALA A 73 1.56 -3.32 -18.09
C ALA A 73 1.38 -3.42 -16.57
N ILE A 74 1.14 -4.62 -16.02
CA ILE A 74 1.03 -4.86 -14.58
C ILE A 74 2.36 -4.53 -13.88
N LYS A 75 3.50 -4.98 -14.43
CA LYS A 75 4.81 -4.72 -13.84
C LYS A 75 5.13 -3.22 -13.79
N GLU A 76 4.83 -2.51 -14.88
CA GLU A 76 5.05 -1.07 -14.99
C GLU A 76 4.11 -0.30 -14.06
N TYR A 77 2.83 -0.69 -14.00
CA TYR A 77 1.86 -0.13 -13.06
C TYR A 77 2.32 -0.27 -11.60
N ARG A 78 2.78 -1.46 -11.19
CA ARG A 78 3.34 -1.69 -9.85
C ARG A 78 4.59 -0.89 -9.56
N LYS A 79 5.46 -0.72 -10.57
CA LYS A 79 6.71 0.05 -10.43
C LYS A 79 6.43 1.53 -10.14
N HIS A 80 5.41 2.11 -10.77
CA HIS A 80 5.08 3.53 -10.61
C HIS A 80 4.10 3.80 -9.46
N THR A 81 3.19 2.88 -9.16
CA THR A 81 2.15 3.08 -8.13
C THR A 81 2.47 2.43 -6.79
N GLY A 82 3.42 1.49 -6.74
CA GLY A 82 3.66 0.66 -5.55
C GLY A 82 2.55 -0.34 -5.26
N ALA A 83 1.56 -0.49 -6.15
CA ALA A 83 0.42 -1.38 -5.96
C ALA A 83 0.83 -2.84 -5.74
N THR A 84 0.01 -3.57 -4.98
CA THR A 84 0.12 -5.02 -4.88
C THR A 84 -0.17 -5.68 -6.23
N LEU A 85 0.22 -6.94 -6.38
CA LEU A 85 -0.02 -7.67 -7.63
C LEU A 85 -1.52 -7.78 -7.96
N ALA A 86 -2.36 -7.95 -6.93
CA ALA A 86 -3.80 -8.06 -7.09
C ALA A 86 -4.42 -6.73 -7.56
N GLU A 87 -4.07 -5.62 -6.89
CA GLU A 87 -4.56 -4.29 -7.25
C GLU A 87 -4.11 -3.88 -8.66
N ALA A 88 -2.86 -4.14 -9.01
CA ALA A 88 -2.35 -3.84 -10.34
C ALA A 88 -3.02 -4.67 -11.42
N LYS A 89 -3.27 -5.96 -11.19
CA LYS A 89 -4.02 -6.81 -12.11
C LYS A 89 -5.43 -6.23 -12.34
N GLN A 90 -6.13 -5.90 -11.26
CA GLN A 90 -7.49 -5.37 -11.33
C GLN A 90 -7.54 -4.03 -12.09
N ALA A 91 -6.61 -3.11 -11.80
CA ALA A 91 -6.54 -1.83 -12.49
C ALA A 91 -6.33 -1.97 -14.01
N ILE A 92 -5.46 -2.91 -14.43
CA ILE A 92 -5.20 -3.18 -15.85
C ILE A 92 -6.42 -3.82 -16.52
N GLU A 93 -7.08 -4.78 -15.87
CA GLU A 93 -8.32 -5.38 -16.39
C GLU A 93 -9.44 -4.34 -16.56
N ASP A 94 -9.56 -3.39 -15.63
CA ASP A 94 -10.52 -2.29 -15.72
C ASP A 94 -10.18 -1.29 -16.82
N LEU A 95 -8.90 -1.06 -17.10
CA LEU A 95 -8.43 -0.22 -18.20
C LEU A 95 -8.67 -0.90 -19.56
N GLU A 96 -8.38 -2.19 -19.68
CA GLU A 96 -8.67 -3.00 -20.87
C GLU A 96 -10.18 -3.00 -21.18
N ARG A 97 -11.02 -3.20 -20.17
CA ARG A 97 -12.48 -3.20 -20.33
C ARG A 97 -13.01 -1.86 -20.83
N ARG A 98 -12.45 -0.75 -20.33
CA ARG A 98 -12.79 0.62 -20.78
C ARG A 98 -12.25 0.93 -22.19
N GLY A 99 -11.08 0.39 -22.54
CA GLY A 99 -10.46 0.58 -23.85
C GLY A 99 -11.15 -0.19 -24.98
N HIS A 100 -11.80 -1.32 -24.68
CA HIS A 100 -12.55 -2.12 -25.66
C HIS A 100 -13.95 -1.56 -26.01
N SER A 101 -14.40 -0.49 -25.35
CA SER A 101 -15.69 0.16 -25.64
C SER A 101 -15.57 1.39 -26.55
N ARG A 102 -14.43 1.57 -27.23
CA ARG A 102 -14.19 2.66 -28.19
C ARG A 102 -13.93 2.14 -29.60
#